data_AF-D1MWF1-F1
#
_entry.id   AF-D1MWF1-F1
#
_cell.length_a   1.000
_cell.length_b   1.000
_cell.length_c   1.000
_cell.angle_alpha   90.00
_cell.angle_beta   90.00
_cell.angle_gamma   90.00
#
_symmetry.space_group_name_H-M   'P 1'
#
loop_
_entity.id
_entity.type
_entity.pdbx_description
1 polymer ?
#
loop_
_entity_poly.entity_id
_entity_poly.type
_entity_poly.pdbx_seq_one_letter_code
_entity_poly.pdbx_strand_id
1 'polypeptide(L)'
;MKTFIALTFIGILTCAYSQSVQQCTTPSTVMQNFEAPKFHNGTWYVTHVTNVTKPTECRTLATSKVGSNYIVEHDFTKGGKQGRLHCEAPRETEKSLTFTCTFNGENIDKTIFIIMDTDYSDYALYYICSAITGANADRKPGDTVDNYLVARRTSGNTEIPDKLKSLTEGMEFKKCT
;
A
#
# COMPACT_ATOMS: atom_id res chain seq x y z
N MET A 1 -9.92 -19.44 54.16
CA MET A 1 -9.72 -18.36 53.16
C MET A 1 -8.98 -18.96 51.98
N LYS A 2 -9.62 -19.04 50.81
CA LYS A 2 -9.00 -19.59 49.59
C LYS A 2 -8.64 -18.41 48.70
N THR A 3 -7.36 -18.15 48.56
CA THR A 3 -6.79 -17.06 47.77
C THR A 3 -6.95 -17.40 46.28
N PHE A 4 -7.79 -16.65 45.58
CA PHE A 4 -7.88 -16.74 44.12
C PHE A 4 -6.78 -15.85 43.53
N ILE A 5 -5.70 -16.47 43.04
CA ILE A 5 -4.70 -15.79 42.21
C ILE A 5 -5.29 -15.73 40.79
N ALA A 6 -5.88 -14.59 40.45
CA ALA A 6 -6.28 -14.30 39.07
C ALA A 6 -5.01 -14.01 38.26
N LEU A 7 -4.49 -15.04 37.60
CA LEU A 7 -3.50 -14.90 36.53
C LEU A 7 -4.19 -14.29 35.32
N THR A 8 -4.10 -12.96 35.19
CA THR A 8 -4.42 -12.26 33.95
C THR A 8 -3.36 -12.63 32.92
N PHE A 9 -3.65 -13.66 32.12
CA PHE A 9 -2.96 -13.86 30.86
C PHE A 9 -3.31 -12.66 29.98
N ILE A 10 -2.47 -11.63 30.03
CA ILE A 10 -2.39 -10.62 28.98
C ILE A 10 -1.99 -11.41 27.74
N GLY A 11 -3.00 -11.74 26.93
CA GLY A 11 -2.81 -12.34 25.62
C GLY A 11 -2.01 -11.38 24.77
N ILE A 12 -0.69 -11.53 24.79
CA ILE A 12 0.15 -10.99 23.73
C ILE A 12 -0.18 -11.87 22.54
N LEU A 13 -1.22 -11.50 21.79
CA LEU A 13 -1.36 -11.96 20.41
C LEU A 13 -0.13 -11.40 19.68
N THR A 14 0.95 -12.17 19.70
CA THR A 14 2.00 -12.05 18.72
C THR A 14 1.39 -12.50 17.40
N CYS A 15 0.69 -11.57 16.74
CA CYS A 15 0.45 -11.70 15.32
C CYS A 15 1.80 -12.03 14.70
N ALA A 16 1.90 -13.17 14.01
CA ALA A 16 3.05 -13.54 13.21
C ALA A 16 3.15 -12.60 12.00
N TYR A 17 3.33 -11.31 12.27
CA TYR A 17 3.87 -10.37 11.31
C TYR A 17 5.30 -10.84 11.06
N SER A 18 5.60 -11.15 9.81
CA SER A 18 6.97 -11.22 9.33
C SER A 18 7.73 -10.02 9.91
N GLN A 19 8.86 -10.25 10.57
CA GLN A 19 9.67 -9.22 11.24
C GLN A 19 9.99 -8.01 10.33
N SER A 20 9.89 -8.19 9.01
CA SER A 20 10.08 -7.16 7.98
C SER A 20 9.00 -6.06 7.95
N VAL A 21 7.76 -6.33 8.37
CA VAL A 21 6.68 -5.32 8.33
C VAL A 21 6.73 -4.39 9.55
N GLN A 22 7.48 -4.78 10.58
CA GLN A 22 7.63 -4.06 11.84
C GLN A 22 8.35 -2.70 11.70
N GLN A 23 8.99 -2.46 10.55
CA GLN A 23 9.67 -1.20 10.21
C GLN A 23 8.74 -0.16 9.56
N CYS A 24 7.52 -0.54 9.19
CA CYS A 24 6.59 0.38 8.55
C CYS A 24 6.05 1.39 9.56
N THR A 25 6.21 2.69 9.26
CA THR A 25 5.53 3.73 10.04
C THR A 25 4.05 3.80 9.68
N THR A 26 3.20 4.12 10.65
CA THR A 26 1.82 4.53 10.38
C THR A 26 1.82 6.04 10.12
N PRO A 27 1.22 6.53 9.03
CA PRO A 27 1.13 7.96 8.78
C PRO A 27 0.31 8.65 9.88
N SER A 28 0.63 9.91 10.16
CA SER A 28 -0.05 10.70 11.21
C SER A 28 -1.54 10.90 10.94
N THR A 29 -1.93 10.88 9.66
CA THR A 29 -3.33 10.97 9.22
C THR A 29 -3.72 9.66 8.54
N VAL A 30 -4.84 9.09 8.98
CA VAL A 30 -5.47 7.90 8.38
C VAL A 30 -6.96 8.19 8.20
N MET A 31 -7.49 7.88 7.02
CA MET A 31 -8.92 8.03 6.73
C MET A 31 -9.72 7.03 7.57
N GLN A 32 -10.59 7.51 8.46
CA GLN A 32 -11.27 6.66 9.45
C GLN A 32 -12.37 5.78 8.86
N ASN A 33 -13.07 6.28 7.82
CA ASN A 33 -14.20 5.60 7.20
C ASN A 33 -13.87 5.27 5.74
N PHE A 34 -12.69 4.68 5.53
CA PHE A 34 -12.28 4.26 4.20
C PHE A 34 -13.20 3.15 3.69
N GLU A 35 -13.68 3.30 2.46
CA GLU A 35 -14.52 2.32 1.78
C GLU A 35 -13.71 1.62 0.69
N ALA A 36 -12.97 0.58 1.08
CA ALA A 36 -12.13 -0.20 0.17
C ALA A 36 -12.83 -0.61 -1.15
N PRO A 37 -14.11 -1.01 -1.18
CA PRO A 37 -14.79 -1.33 -2.45
C PRO A 37 -14.91 -0.15 -3.42
N LYS A 38 -15.04 1.10 -2.94
CA LYS A 38 -15.12 2.28 -3.79
C LYS A 38 -13.77 2.62 -4.42
N PHE A 39 -12.69 2.40 -3.68
CA PHE A 39 -11.33 2.62 -4.17
C PHE A 39 -10.90 1.55 -5.17
N HIS A 40 -11.22 0.28 -4.88
CA HIS A 40 -10.86 -0.88 -5.70
C HIS A 40 -11.88 -1.13 -6.81
N ASN A 41 -12.07 -0.10 -7.63
CA ASN A 41 -12.94 -0.09 -8.78
C ASN A 41 -12.32 0.79 -9.86
N GLY A 42 -11.77 0.19 -10.91
CA GLY A 42 -11.27 0.89 -12.10
C GLY A 42 -9.76 1.17 -12.04
N THR A 43 -9.35 2.31 -12.56
CA THR A 43 -7.92 2.64 -12.73
C THR A 43 -7.52 3.82 -11.87
N TRP A 44 -6.28 3.78 -11.38
CA TRP A 44 -5.60 4.90 -10.74
C TRP A 44 -4.27 5.16 -11.43
N TYR A 45 -3.95 6.43 -11.67
CA TYR A 45 -2.68 6.87 -12.23
C TYR A 45 -1.87 7.51 -11.13
N VAL A 46 -0.76 6.89 -10.71
CA VAL A 46 0.14 7.53 -9.73
C VAL A 46 0.83 8.71 -10.41
N THR A 47 0.72 9.88 -9.79
CA THR A 47 1.21 11.15 -10.35
C THR A 47 2.33 11.76 -9.56
N HIS A 48 2.42 11.46 -8.26
CA HIS A 48 3.49 11.94 -7.41
C HIS A 48 3.88 10.89 -6.38
N VAL A 49 5.15 10.92 -6.00
CA VAL A 49 5.77 10.07 -4.99
C VAL A 49 6.71 10.91 -4.13
N THR A 50 6.85 10.62 -2.84
CA THR A 50 7.90 11.27 -2.03
C THR A 50 9.26 10.62 -2.25
N ASN A 51 9.27 9.32 -2.55
CA ASN A 51 10.49 8.58 -2.85
C ASN A 51 10.48 8.02 -4.28
N VAL A 52 11.51 8.31 -5.07
CA VAL A 52 11.66 7.73 -6.41
C VAL A 52 12.43 6.43 -6.24
N THR A 53 11.73 5.32 -6.43
CA THR A 53 12.26 3.97 -6.20
C THR A 53 12.54 3.25 -7.53
N LYS A 54 13.32 2.16 -7.46
CA LYS A 54 13.48 1.22 -8.57
C LYS A 54 13.12 -0.20 -8.06
N PRO A 55 12.16 -0.91 -8.69
CA PRO A 55 11.20 -0.40 -9.68
C PRO A 55 10.36 0.76 -9.13
N THR A 56 9.89 1.65 -10.01
CA THR A 56 9.18 2.88 -9.62
C THR A 56 7.75 2.63 -9.16
N GLU A 57 7.27 3.45 -8.23
CA GLU A 57 5.86 3.51 -7.84
C GLU A 57 5.02 4.41 -8.77
N CYS A 58 5.66 5.17 -9.67
CA CYS A 58 4.99 5.93 -10.72
C CYS A 58 4.41 5.00 -11.80
N ARG A 59 3.22 4.45 -11.53
CA ARG A 59 2.60 3.42 -12.37
C ARG A 59 1.10 3.60 -12.47
N THR A 60 0.53 2.97 -13.49
CA THR A 60 -0.93 2.82 -13.63
C THR A 60 -1.36 1.56 -12.89
N LEU A 61 -2.31 1.73 -11.96
CA LEU A 61 -2.88 0.67 -11.15
C LEU A 61 -4.25 0.30 -11.70
N ALA A 62 -4.46 -0.96 -12.03
CA ALA A 62 -5.79 -1.53 -12.21
C ALA A 62 -6.24 -2.07 -10.85
N THR A 63 -7.39 -1.62 -10.37
CA THR A 63 -7.92 -2.02 -9.06
C THR A 63 -9.31 -2.63 -9.21
N SER A 64 -9.56 -3.71 -8.48
CA SER A 64 -10.83 -4.42 -8.53
C SER A 64 -11.13 -5.14 -7.23
N LYS A 65 -12.36 -5.63 -7.11
CA LYS A 65 -12.78 -6.52 -6.03
C LYS A 65 -13.24 -7.86 -6.63
N VAL A 66 -12.65 -8.95 -6.18
CA VAL A 66 -12.97 -10.33 -6.61
C VAL A 66 -13.39 -11.12 -5.38
N GLY A 67 -14.68 -11.48 -5.29
CA GLY A 67 -15.23 -12.09 -4.08
C GLY A 67 -15.08 -11.16 -2.87
N SER A 68 -14.42 -11.64 -1.81
CA SER A 68 -14.06 -10.82 -0.65
C SER A 68 -12.81 -9.96 -0.87
N ASN A 69 -11.96 -10.31 -1.83
CA ASN A 69 -10.60 -9.82 -1.90
C ASN A 69 -10.49 -8.58 -2.80
N TYR A 70 -9.59 -7.68 -2.43
CA TYR A 70 -9.22 -6.50 -3.19
C TYR A 70 -7.95 -6.78 -3.97
N ILE A 71 -7.95 -6.39 -5.23
CA ILE A 71 -6.89 -6.65 -6.18
C ILE A 71 -6.30 -5.33 -6.65
N VAL A 72 -4.97 -5.28 -6.74
CA VAL A 72 -4.21 -4.23 -7.41
C VAL A 72 -3.26 -4.90 -8.39
N GLU A 73 -3.28 -4.46 -9.65
CA GLU A 73 -2.37 -4.96 -10.68
C GLU A 73 -1.69 -3.80 -11.40
N HIS A 74 -0.42 -4.00 -11.74
CA HIS A 74 0.34 -3.07 -12.57
C HIS A 74 1.43 -3.80 -13.35
N ASP A 75 2.01 -3.12 -14.34
CA ASP A 75 3.10 -3.69 -15.13
C ASP A 75 4.34 -3.91 -14.26
N PHE A 76 5.01 -5.02 -14.51
CA PHE A 76 6.18 -5.43 -13.75
C PHE A 76 7.16 -6.19 -14.63
N THR A 77 8.44 -6.01 -14.35
CA THR A 77 9.52 -6.71 -15.04
C THR A 77 10.47 -7.31 -14.03
N LYS A 78 10.76 -8.61 -14.18
CA LYS A 78 11.74 -9.32 -13.37
C LYS A 78 12.54 -10.28 -14.23
N GLY A 79 13.87 -10.20 -14.14
CA GLY A 79 14.76 -11.07 -14.92
C GLY A 79 14.54 -10.98 -16.43
N GLY A 80 14.22 -9.79 -16.95
CA GLY A 80 13.92 -9.56 -18.36
C GLY A 80 12.53 -10.02 -18.83
N LYS A 81 11.74 -10.65 -17.96
CA LYS A 81 10.36 -11.05 -18.27
C LYS A 81 9.39 -9.93 -17.89
N GLN A 82 8.62 -9.46 -18.85
CA GLN A 82 7.52 -8.51 -18.65
C GLN A 82 6.23 -9.26 -18.29
N GLY A 83 5.38 -8.63 -17.49
CA GLY A 83 4.05 -9.12 -17.16
C GLY A 83 3.36 -8.19 -16.16
N ARG A 84 2.47 -8.77 -15.34
CA ARG A 84 1.69 -8.03 -14.35
C ARG A 84 2.05 -8.51 -12.95
N LEU A 85 2.36 -7.58 -12.04
CA LEU A 85 2.37 -7.88 -10.61
C LEU A 85 0.92 -7.94 -10.15
N HIS A 86 0.56 -9.02 -9.47
CA HIS A 86 -0.77 -9.24 -8.93
C HIS A 86 -0.73 -9.15 -7.40
N CYS A 87 -1.39 -8.14 -6.84
CA CYS A 87 -1.45 -7.90 -5.41
C CYS A 87 -2.85 -8.14 -4.88
N GLU A 88 -2.98 -8.97 -3.85
CA GLU A 88 -4.26 -9.36 -3.27
C GLU A 88 -4.33 -9.12 -1.76
N ALA A 89 -5.45 -8.56 -1.29
CA ALA A 89 -5.75 -8.34 0.13
C ALA A 89 -7.17 -8.80 0.48
N PRO A 90 -7.40 -9.64 1.51
CA PRO A 90 -8.69 -10.28 1.73
C PRO A 90 -9.76 -9.39 2.37
N ARG A 91 -9.37 -8.51 3.30
CA ARG A 91 -10.22 -7.46 3.87
C ARG A 91 -9.36 -6.42 4.57
N GLU A 92 -9.94 -5.25 4.79
CA GLU A 92 -9.31 -4.22 5.59
C GLU A 92 -9.20 -4.66 7.05
N THR A 93 -8.03 -4.45 7.64
CA THR A 93 -7.72 -4.73 9.03
C THR A 93 -7.00 -3.53 9.62
N GLU A 94 -7.48 -3.03 10.76
CA GLU A 94 -6.81 -1.92 11.47
C GLU A 94 -6.57 -0.68 10.59
N LYS A 95 -7.55 -0.32 9.74
CA LYS A 95 -7.50 0.85 8.84
C LYS A 95 -6.44 0.74 7.73
N SER A 96 -6.03 -0.47 7.43
CA SER A 96 -5.05 -0.78 6.38
C SER A 96 -5.45 -2.01 5.58
N LEU A 97 -4.92 -2.09 4.37
CA LEU A 97 -4.93 -3.32 3.57
C LEU A 97 -3.50 -3.85 3.51
N THR A 98 -3.31 -5.13 3.82
CA THR A 98 -2.03 -5.80 3.59
C THR A 98 -2.15 -6.67 2.36
N PHE A 99 -1.50 -6.22 1.28
CA PHE A 99 -1.42 -6.93 0.03
C PHE A 99 -0.28 -7.94 0.04
N THR A 100 -0.54 -9.13 -0.49
CA THR A 100 0.52 -10.05 -0.92
C THR A 100 0.65 -9.94 -2.43
N CYS A 101 1.83 -9.54 -2.90
CA CYS A 101 2.09 -9.31 -4.31
C CYS A 101 2.91 -10.44 -4.93
N THR A 102 2.44 -10.94 -6.07
CA THR A 102 3.03 -12.07 -6.77
C THR A 102 3.28 -11.78 -8.24
N PHE A 103 4.31 -12.40 -8.81
CA PHE A 103 4.62 -12.36 -10.23
C PHE A 103 4.92 -13.78 -10.71
N ASN A 104 4.14 -14.29 -11.67
CA ASN A 104 4.25 -15.67 -12.17
C ASN A 104 4.26 -16.73 -11.05
N GLY A 105 3.45 -16.52 -10.01
CA GLY A 105 3.33 -17.42 -8.85
C GLY A 105 4.42 -17.26 -7.79
N GLU A 106 5.41 -16.39 -7.98
CA GLU A 106 6.43 -16.09 -6.98
C GLU A 106 6.02 -14.89 -6.12
N ASN A 107 6.19 -14.98 -4.80
CA ASN A 107 6.02 -13.84 -3.89
C ASN A 107 7.11 -12.79 -4.14
N ILE A 108 6.70 -11.55 -4.36
CA ILE A 108 7.60 -10.42 -4.57
C ILE A 108 7.69 -9.59 -3.29
N ASP A 109 6.55 -9.18 -2.75
CA ASP A 109 6.50 -8.39 -1.53
C ASP A 109 5.17 -8.56 -0.78
N LYS A 110 5.17 -8.07 0.46
CA LYS A 110 3.96 -7.76 1.21
C LYS A 110 3.89 -6.27 1.41
N THR A 111 2.79 -5.66 1.01
CA THR A 111 2.62 -4.20 1.01
C THR A 111 1.48 -3.80 1.92
N ILE A 112 1.78 -3.06 2.98
CA ILE A 112 0.79 -2.31 3.75
C ILE A 112 0.36 -1.11 2.91
N PHE A 113 -0.94 -0.89 2.82
CA PHE A 113 -1.57 0.21 2.11
C PHE A 113 -2.53 0.94 3.06
N ILE A 114 -2.31 2.25 3.23
CA ILE A 114 -3.08 3.09 4.15
C ILE A 114 -3.55 4.33 3.39
N ILE A 115 -4.86 4.53 3.32
CA ILE A 115 -5.45 5.76 2.76
C ILE A 115 -5.38 6.88 3.80
N MET A 116 -4.83 8.02 3.37
CA MET A 116 -4.85 9.24 4.16
C MET A 116 -6.07 10.08 3.82
N ASP A 117 -6.38 10.23 2.53
CA ASP A 117 -7.58 10.93 2.04
C ASP A 117 -7.89 10.50 0.59
N THR A 118 -9.18 10.37 0.26
CA THR A 118 -9.65 10.14 -1.11
C THR A 118 -11.12 10.56 -1.23
N ASP A 119 -11.48 11.12 -2.38
CA ASP A 119 -12.89 11.30 -2.76
C ASP A 119 -13.41 10.17 -3.68
N TYR A 120 -12.59 9.11 -3.84
CA TYR A 120 -12.82 7.92 -4.66
C TYR A 120 -12.95 8.15 -6.17
N SER A 121 -13.26 9.37 -6.60
CA SER A 121 -13.72 9.72 -7.94
C SER A 121 -12.72 10.56 -8.72
N ASP A 122 -11.79 11.22 -8.04
CA ASP A 122 -10.77 12.05 -8.69
C ASP A 122 -9.37 11.79 -8.12
N TYR A 123 -9.22 11.73 -6.79
CA TYR A 123 -7.89 11.62 -6.17
C TYR A 123 -7.79 10.64 -5.03
N ALA A 124 -6.56 10.25 -4.74
CA ALA A 124 -6.18 9.61 -3.49
C ALA A 124 -4.78 10.04 -3.05
N LEU A 125 -4.64 10.32 -1.76
CA LEU A 125 -3.38 10.37 -1.04
C LEU A 125 -3.28 9.14 -0.17
N TYR A 126 -2.22 8.36 -0.34
CA TYR A 126 -2.03 7.13 0.40
C TYR A 126 -0.56 6.85 0.67
N TYR A 127 -0.34 6.12 1.73
CA TYR A 127 0.96 5.61 2.13
C TYR A 127 1.05 4.12 1.80
N ILE A 128 2.19 3.69 1.30
CA ILE A 128 2.54 2.28 1.20
C ILE A 128 3.82 1.99 1.97
N CYS A 129 3.92 0.78 2.47
CA CYS A 129 5.16 0.22 2.99
C CYS A 129 5.28 -1.24 2.58
N SER A 130 6.32 -1.55 1.84
CA SER A 130 6.52 -2.85 1.20
C SER A 130 7.69 -3.57 1.83
N ALA A 131 7.43 -4.74 2.41
CA ALA A 131 8.46 -5.67 2.84
C ALA A 131 8.81 -6.61 1.68
N ILE A 132 10.05 -6.54 1.20
CA ILE A 132 10.51 -7.30 0.03
C ILE A 132 10.82 -8.73 0.47
N THR A 133 10.18 -9.69 -0.19
CA THR A 133 10.28 -11.12 0.13
C THR A 133 10.96 -11.93 -0.96
N GLY A 134 10.79 -11.51 -2.22
CA GLY A 134 11.51 -12.04 -3.38
C GLY A 134 12.42 -10.97 -3.97
N ALA A 135 13.61 -11.37 -4.42
CA ALA A 135 14.52 -10.43 -5.08
C ALA A 135 13.85 -9.84 -6.33
N ASN A 136 13.88 -8.53 -6.45
CA ASN A 136 13.54 -7.83 -7.68
C ASN A 136 14.70 -6.90 -8.06
N ALA A 137 14.62 -6.25 -9.23
CA ALA A 137 15.76 -5.57 -9.89
C ALA A 137 16.79 -4.95 -8.94
N ASP A 138 16.32 -4.01 -8.10
CA ASP A 138 17.17 -3.26 -7.17
C ASP A 138 16.84 -3.51 -5.69
N ARG A 139 15.73 -4.20 -5.38
CA ARG A 139 15.33 -4.49 -3.99
C ARG A 139 15.65 -5.93 -3.61
N LYS A 140 16.31 -6.10 -2.48
CA LYS A 140 16.74 -7.40 -1.94
C LYS A 140 15.70 -7.92 -0.94
N PRO A 141 15.56 -9.25 -0.80
CA PRO A 141 14.77 -9.82 0.28
C PRO A 141 15.23 -9.29 1.64
N GLY A 142 14.28 -8.87 2.47
CA GLY A 142 14.55 -8.22 3.75
C GLY A 142 14.57 -6.68 3.71
N ASP A 143 14.61 -6.07 2.52
CA ASP A 143 14.46 -4.63 2.38
C ASP A 143 13.03 -4.21 2.73
N THR A 144 12.91 -3.01 3.30
CA THR A 144 11.64 -2.31 3.49
C THR A 144 11.67 -1.02 2.69
N VAL A 145 10.62 -0.76 1.91
CA VAL A 145 10.50 0.46 1.10
C VAL A 145 9.15 1.09 1.34
N ASP A 146 9.14 2.35 1.75
CA ASP A 146 7.94 3.14 1.98
C ASP A 146 7.82 4.31 1.00
N ASN A 147 6.59 4.80 0.84
CA ASN A 147 6.30 5.93 -0.03
C ASN A 147 4.95 6.55 0.32
N TYR A 148 4.86 7.85 0.12
CA TYR A 148 3.58 8.55 0.03
C TYR A 148 3.29 8.85 -1.42
N LEU A 149 2.06 8.61 -1.85
CA LEU A 149 1.68 8.68 -3.25
C LEU A 149 0.41 9.49 -3.42
N VAL A 150 0.39 10.29 -4.49
CA VAL A 150 -0.83 10.92 -5.00
C VAL A 150 -1.21 10.23 -6.29
N ALA A 151 -2.43 9.70 -6.35
CA ALA A 151 -3.00 9.13 -7.56
C ALA A 151 -4.24 9.91 -8.01
N ARG A 152 -4.48 9.86 -9.32
CA ARG A 152 -5.61 10.51 -9.99
C ARG A 152 -6.42 9.47 -10.76
N ARG A 153 -7.74 9.67 -10.90
CA ARG A 153 -8.60 8.84 -11.75
C ARG A 153 -8.45 9.16 -13.23
N THR A 154 -8.10 10.40 -13.56
CA THR A 154 -7.95 10.86 -14.94
C THR A 154 -6.49 10.81 -15.37
N SER A 155 -6.22 10.09 -16.46
CA SER A 155 -4.87 10.02 -17.04
C SER A 155 -4.39 11.42 -17.48
N GLY A 156 -3.10 11.70 -17.29
CA GLY A 156 -2.50 12.99 -17.66
C GLY A 156 -2.84 14.16 -16.74
N ASN A 157 -3.82 14.04 -15.85
CA ASN A 157 -4.00 15.00 -14.76
C ASN A 157 -2.91 14.75 -13.72
N THR A 158 -1.99 15.70 -13.57
CA THR A 158 -0.85 15.58 -12.65
C THR A 158 -0.79 16.75 -11.68
N GLU A 159 -1.91 17.40 -11.37
CA GLU A 159 -1.95 18.42 -10.33
C GLU A 159 -2.25 17.74 -8.98
N ILE A 160 -1.58 18.17 -7.91
CA ILE A 160 -1.99 17.79 -6.56
C ILE A 160 -3.26 18.60 -6.26
N PRO A 161 -4.42 17.96 -6.04
CA PRO A 161 -5.67 18.67 -5.82
C PRO A 161 -5.64 19.52 -4.54
N ASP A 162 -6.34 20.66 -4.58
CA ASP A 162 -6.39 21.63 -3.46
C ASP A 162 -6.78 21.01 -2.12
N LYS A 163 -7.67 20.02 -2.14
CA LYS A 163 -8.11 19.28 -0.94
C LYS A 163 -6.96 18.58 -0.22
N LEU A 164 -5.87 18.24 -0.92
CA LEU A 164 -4.71 17.58 -0.34
C LEU A 164 -3.65 18.56 0.19
N LYS A 165 -3.74 19.86 -0.11
CA LYS A 165 -2.66 20.83 0.18
C LYS A 165 -2.18 20.79 1.63
N SER A 166 -3.11 20.79 2.60
CA SER A 166 -2.77 20.73 4.03
C SER A 166 -2.15 19.39 4.43
N LEU A 167 -2.61 18.28 3.86
CA LEU A 167 -2.08 16.94 4.15
C LEU A 167 -0.72 16.69 3.51
N THR A 168 -0.42 17.38 2.41
CA THR A 168 0.86 17.31 1.69
C THR A 168 1.85 18.38 2.14
N GLU A 169 1.47 19.26 3.06
CA GLU A 169 2.33 20.34 3.55
C GLU A 169 3.58 19.77 4.22
N GLY A 170 4.76 20.27 3.83
CA GLY A 170 6.05 19.76 4.31
C GLY A 170 6.50 18.43 3.70
N MET A 171 5.72 17.82 2.81
CA MET A 171 6.11 16.60 2.09
C MET A 171 6.74 16.95 0.73
N GLU A 172 7.91 16.39 0.44
CA GLU A 172 8.61 16.63 -0.82
C GLU A 172 8.13 15.69 -1.94
N PHE A 173 6.95 15.98 -2.50
CA PHE A 173 6.42 15.21 -3.63
C PHE A 173 7.19 15.49 -4.93
N LYS A 174 7.62 14.42 -5.58
CA LYS A 174 8.22 14.40 -6.91
C LYS A 174 7.17 13.92 -7.91
N LYS A 175 6.99 14.70 -8.97
CA LYS A 175 6.07 14.36 -10.07
C LYS A 175 6.59 13.15 -10.85
N CYS A 176 5.70 12.23 -11.18
CA CYS A 176 5.95 11.14 -12.09
C CYS A 176 6.13 11.69 -13.52
N THR A 177 7.24 11.30 -14.15
CA THR A 177 7.61 11.71 -15.52
C THR A 177 7.08 10.76 -16.58
#